data_AF-A0A947P4W5-F1
#
_entry.id   AF-A0A947P4W5-F1
#
_cell.length_a   1.000
_cell.length_b   1.000
_cell.length_c   1.000
_cell.angle_alpha   90.00
_cell.angle_beta   90.00
_cell.angle_gamma   90.00
#
_symmetry.space_group_name_H-M   'P 1'
#
loop_
_entity.id
_entity.type
_entity.pdbx_description
1 polymer ?
#
loop_
_entity_poly.entity_id
_entity_poly.type
_entity_poly.pdbx_seq_one_letter_code
_entity_poly.pdbx_strand_id
1 'polypeptide(L)' 'MKALREIKKIKNNKVVLTIPHGFAKNEVEILILPHESKKKYDFKDLSGKLEWHGDAVKQQRDLRNEWE' A
#
# COMPACT_ATOMS: atom_id res chain seq x y z
N MET A 1 -23.33 -12.07 1.51
CA MET A 1 -22.40 -12.54 0.47
C MET A 1 -21.02 -12.70 1.11
N LYS A 2 -20.33 -13.83 0.88
CA LYS A 2 -18.99 -14.08 1.43
C LYS A 2 -18.00 -14.06 0.26
N ALA A 3 -17.24 -12.98 0.13
CA ALA A 3 -16.24 -12.82 -0.94
C ALA A 3 -14.83 -13.11 -0.40
N LEU A 4 -14.02 -13.83 -1.18
CA LEU A 4 -12.61 -14.07 -0.88
C LEU A 4 -11.75 -13.24 -1.83
N ARG A 5 -10.84 -12.42 -1.28
CA ARG A 5 -9.88 -11.64 -2.05
C ARG A 5 -8.49 -12.23 -1.88
N GLU A 6 -7.91 -12.72 -2.97
CA GLU A 6 -6.53 -13.23 -3.00
C GLU A 6 -5.72 -12.44 -4.04
N ILE A 7 -4.53 -11.95 -3.64
CA ILE A 7 -3.62 -11.22 -4.53
C ILE A 7 -2.46 -12.15 -4.87
N LYS A 8 -2.37 -12.59 -6.13
CA LYS A 8 -1.26 -13.41 -6.62
C LYS A 8 -0.47 -12.69 -7.71
N LYS A 9 0.84 -12.91 -7.71
CA LYS A 9 1.71 -12.47 -8.80
C LYS A 9 1.48 -13.36 -10.03
N ILE A 10 1.39 -12.74 -11.19
CA ILE A 10 1.36 -13.45 -12.48
C ILE A 10 2.74 -14.07 -12.72
N LYS A 11 2.78 -15.36 -13.08
CA LYS A 11 4.00 -16.07 -13.49
C LYS A 11 3.75 -16.73 -14.84
N ASN A 12 4.64 -16.53 -15.82
CA ASN A 12 4.52 -17.09 -17.17
C ASN A 12 3.14 -16.82 -17.81
N ASN A 13 2.61 -15.61 -17.62
CA ASN A 13 1.28 -15.22 -18.08
C ASN A 13 0.12 -16.08 -17.54
N LYS A 14 0.31 -16.72 -16.38
CA LYS A 14 -0.69 -17.57 -15.72
C LYS A 14 -0.88 -17.14 -14.26
N VAL A 15 -2.12 -17.29 -13.77
CA VAL A 15 -2.49 -17.13 -12.37
C VAL A 15 -3.14 -18.44 -11.92
N VAL A 16 -2.61 -19.05 -10.86
CA VAL A 16 -3.15 -20.30 -10.29
C VAL A 16 -4.01 -19.95 -9.08
N LEU A 17 -5.31 -20.15 -9.16
CA LEU A 17 -6.27 -19.91 -8.08
C LEU A 17 -6.66 -21.23 -7.43
N THR A 18 -6.80 -21.25 -6.10
CA THR A 18 -7.25 -22.43 -5.37
C THR A 18 -8.62 -22.12 -4.77
N ILE A 19 -9.66 -22.79 -5.24
CA ILE A 19 -11.03 -22.58 -4.76
C ILE A 19 -11.18 -23.33 -3.43
N PRO A 20 -11.53 -22.65 -2.32
CA PRO A 20 -11.75 -23.33 -1.04
C PRO A 20 -12.96 -24.26 -1.10
N HIS A 21 -12.92 -25.37 -0.36
CA HIS A 21 -14.00 -26.38 -0.35
C HIS A 21 -15.39 -25.82 -0.05
N GLY A 22 -15.49 -24.73 0.72
CA GLY A 22 -16.76 -24.06 1.01
C GLY A 22 -17.48 -23.43 -0.18
N PHE A 23 -16.81 -23.31 -1.33
CA PHE A 23 -17.36 -22.78 -2.58
C PHE A 23 -17.56 -23.87 -3.65
N ALA A 24 -17.15 -25.11 -3.39
CA ALA A 24 -17.09 -26.18 -4.40
C ALA A 24 -18.45 -26.62 -4.98
N LYS A 25 -19.56 -26.27 -4.33
CA LYS A 25 -20.93 -26.62 -4.78
C LYS A 25 -21.66 -25.46 -5.46
N ASN A 26 -21.03 -24.29 -5.56
CA ASN A 26 -21.66 -23.08 -6.07
C ASN A 26 -20.94 -22.62 -7.35
N GLU A 27 -21.68 -21.93 -8.23
CA GLU A 27 -21.04 -21.16 -9.29
C GLU A 27 -20.20 -20.04 -8.66
N VAL A 28 -18.98 -19.87 -9.16
CA VAL A 28 -18.02 -18.89 -8.64
C VAL A 28 -17.74 -17.85 -9.72
N GLU A 29 -18.07 -16.60 -9.43
CA GLU A 29 -17.69 -15.46 -10.26
C GLU A 29 -16.26 -15.01 -9.90
N ILE A 30 -15.41 -14.84 -10.92
CA ILE A 30 -14.00 -14.43 -10.75
C ILE A 30 -13.80 -13.05 -11.36
N LEU A 31 -13.40 -12.08 -10.54
CA LEU A 31 -13.04 -10.73 -10.97
C LEU A 31 -11.51 -10.59 -11.03
N ILE A 32 -10.96 -10.33 -12.21
CA ILE A 32 -9.52 -10.08 -12.40
C ILE A 32 -9.30 -8.58 -12.56
N LEU A 33 -8.53 -7.99 -11.65
CA LEU A 33 -8.19 -6.58 -11.67
C LEU A 33 -6.67 -6.40 -11.65
N PRO A 34 -6.10 -5.40 -12.36
CA PRO A 34 -4.70 -5.06 -12.21
C PRO A 34 -4.43 -4.63 -10.77
N HIS A 35 -3.44 -5.25 -10.14
CA HIS A 35 -2.99 -4.85 -8.81
C HIS A 35 -1.80 -3.91 -8.92
N GLU A 36 -2.06 -2.62 -8.80
CA GLU A 36 -1.00 -1.64 -8.56
C GLU A 36 -0.61 -1.73 -7.08
N SER A 37 0.55 -2.33 -6.80
CA SER A 37 1.14 -2.19 -5.48
C SER A 37 1.48 -0.72 -5.29
N LYS A 38 0.74 -0.01 -4.43
CA LYS A 38 1.17 1.33 -3.99
C LYS A 38 2.60 1.17 -3.50
N LYS A 39 3.56 1.81 -4.18
CA LYS A 39 4.95 1.82 -3.74
C LYS A 39 4.93 2.32 -2.31
N LYS A 40 5.29 1.45 -1.36
CA LYS A 40 5.45 1.86 0.02
C LYS A 40 6.61 2.85 -0.01
N TYR A 41 6.32 4.12 0.24
CA TYR A 41 7.35 5.13 0.34
C TYR A 41 8.26 4.73 1.49
N ASP A 42 9.52 4.39 1.19
CA ASP A 42 10.49 4.09 2.21
C ASP A 42 11.19 5.40 2.60
N PHE A 43 10.92 5.89 3.81
CA PHE A 43 11.56 7.11 4.32
C PHE A 43 13.08 6.99 4.42
N LYS A 44 13.64 5.77 4.33
CA LYS A 44 15.09 5.57 4.17
C LYS A 44 15.63 6.25 2.92
N ASP A 45 14.84 6.41 1.86
CA ASP A 45 15.25 7.08 0.63
C ASP A 45 15.51 8.59 0.84
N LEU A 46 14.98 9.18 1.91
CA LEU A 46 15.19 10.57 2.31
C LEU A 46 16.27 10.75 3.39
N SER A 47 16.64 9.67 4.09
CA SER A 47 17.62 9.74 5.17
C SER A 47 18.97 10.20 4.62
N GLY A 48 19.52 11.28 5.17
CA GLY A 48 20.79 11.86 4.73
C GLY A 48 20.74 12.67 3.43
N LYS A 49 19.59 12.78 2.76
CA LYS A 49 19.42 13.63 1.57
C LYS A 49 18.73 14.96 1.87
N LEU A 50 18.16 15.09 3.07
CA LEU A 50 17.50 16.32 3.51
C LEU A 50 18.50 17.19 4.25
N GLU A 51 18.80 18.34 3.66
CA GLU A 51 19.57 19.40 4.30
C GLU A 51 18.63 20.52 4.76
N TRP A 52 18.63 20.77 6.07
CA TRP A 52 17.84 21.84 6.64
C TRP A 52 18.50 23.19 6.37
N HIS A 53 17.76 24.10 5.73
CA HIS A 53 18.20 25.46 5.45
C HIS A 53 17.34 26.45 6.24
N GLY A 54 17.89 27.00 7.32
CA GLY A 54 17.22 28.01 8.16
C GLY A 54 17.43 27.80 9.65
N ASP A 55 16.89 28.70 10.47
CA ASP A 55 16.93 28.59 11.93
C ASP A 55 15.83 27.62 12.42
N ALA A 56 16.24 26.43 12.84
CA ALA A 56 15.34 25.39 13.33
C ALA A 56 14.57 25.82 14.58
N VAL A 57 15.17 26.63 15.46
CA VAL A 57 14.54 27.08 16.71
C VAL A 57 13.49 28.12 16.41
N LYS A 58 13.76 29.03 15.46
CA LYS A 58 12.76 30.00 14.98
C LYS A 58 11.54 29.28 14.40
N GLN A 59 11.75 28.33 13.49
CA GLN A 59 10.65 27.58 12.87
C GLN A 59 9.84 26.75 13.88
N GLN A 60 10.50 26.15 14.88
CA GLN A 60 9.79 25.48 15.97
C GLN A 60 8.93 26.42 16.81
N ARG A 61 9.42 27.64 17.09
CA ARG A 61 8.65 28.66 17.83
C ARG A 61 7.46 29.15 17.03
N ASP A 62 7.65 29.41 15.75
CA ASP A 62 6.58 29.85 14.84
C ASP A 62 5.45 28.81 14.82
N LEU A 63 5.76 27.52 14.60
CA LEU A 63 4.79 26.43 14.64
C LEU A 63 4.06 26.28 15.98
N ARG A 64 4.77 26.50 17.10
CA ARG A 64 4.14 26.44 18.44
C ARG A 64 3.13 27.56 18.63
N ASN A 65 3.50 28.78 18.22
CA ASN A 65 2.65 29.95 18.38
C ASN A 65 1.42 29.91 17.47
N GLU A 66 1.43 29.11 16.39
CA GLU A 66 0.25 28.87 15.55
C GLU A 66 -0.84 28.02 16.22
N TRP A 67 -0.52 27.32 17.31
CA TRP A 67 -1.45 26.44 18.03
C TRP A 67 -2.01 27.09 19.30
N GLU A 68 -1.55 28.30 19.65
CA GLU A 68 -2.14 29.16 20.70
C GLU A 68 -3.19 30.10 20.10
#